data_AF-A0A2D6CVV3-F1
#
_entry.id   AF-A0A2D6CVV3-F1
#
_cell.length_a   1.000
_cell.length_b   1.000
_cell.length_c   1.000
_cell.angle_alpha   90.00
_cell.angle_beta   90.00
_cell.angle_gamma   90.00
#
_symmetry.space_group_name_H-M   'P 1'
#
loop_
_entity.id
_entity.type
_entity.pdbx_description
1 polymer ?
#
loop_
_entity_poly.entity_id
_entity_poly.type
_entity_poly.pdbx_seq_one_letter_code
_entity_poly.pdbx_strand_id
1 'polypeptide(L)' 'SHVPGVEPGDIATLVGADGRETIDAADIARWAGTIPYEILTRIARRVDRVYVDDMQDEQ' A
#
# COMPACT_ATOMS: atom_id res chain seq x y z
N SER A 1 -10.68 -16.03 -8.33
CA SER A 1 -9.29 -16.51 -8.16
C SER A 1 -8.46 -16.49 -9.44
N HIS A 2 -8.94 -15.93 -10.56
CA HIS A 2 -8.15 -15.81 -11.78
C HIS A 2 -8.20 -14.36 -12.23
N VAL A 3 -7.08 -13.66 -12.07
CA VAL A 3 -6.85 -12.36 -12.71
C VAL A 3 -5.98 -12.68 -13.93
N PRO A 4 -6.46 -12.42 -15.17
CA PRO A 4 -5.69 -12.73 -16.35
C PRO A 4 -4.43 -11.87 -16.44
N GLY A 5 -3.30 -12.46 -16.83
CA GLY A 5 -2.06 -11.74 -17.12
C GLY A 5 -1.20 -11.36 -15.91
N VAL A 6 -1.43 -11.94 -14.73
CA VAL A 6 -0.56 -11.74 -13.56
C VAL A 6 0.53 -12.82 -13.47
N GLU A 7 1.73 -12.43 -13.09
CA GLU A 7 2.91 -13.27 -12.99
C GLU A 7 3.63 -13.10 -11.63
N PRO A 8 4.39 -14.11 -11.17
CA PRO A 8 5.21 -13.96 -9.96
C PRO A 8 6.24 -12.83 -10.12
N GLY A 9 6.22 -11.88 -9.20
CA GLY A 9 7.08 -10.70 -9.23
C GLY A 9 6.33 -9.40 -9.55
N ASP A 10 5.09 -9.49 -10.02
CA ASP A 10 4.24 -8.31 -10.21
C ASP A 10 4.03 -7.56 -8.89
N ILE A 11 3.96 -6.23 -9.01
CA ILE A 11 3.72 -5.35 -7.86
C ILE A 11 2.26 -5.45 -7.45
N ALA A 12 2.04 -5.61 -6.14
CA ALA A 12 0.73 -5.48 -5.52
C ALA A 12 0.73 -4.33 -4.52
N THR A 13 -0.03 -3.27 -4.82
CA THR A 13 -0.22 -2.14 -3.91
C THR A 13 -1.21 -2.53 -2.82
N LEU A 14 -0.72 -2.75 -1.59
CA LEU A 14 -1.56 -3.08 -0.44
C LEU A 14 -2.18 -1.84 0.22
N VAL A 15 -1.45 -0.72 0.22
CA VAL A 15 -1.88 0.60 0.71
C VAL A 15 -1.26 1.64 -0.22
N GLY A 16 -2.06 2.54 -0.77
CA GLY A 16 -1.63 3.54 -1.74
C GLY A 16 -2.45 3.50 -3.01
N ALA A 17 -1.92 4.14 -4.05
CA ALA A 17 -2.57 4.22 -5.36
C ALA A 17 -1.90 3.28 -6.37
N ASP A 18 -2.71 2.70 -7.25
CA ASP A 18 -2.26 1.99 -8.45
C ASP A 18 -3.19 2.39 -9.63
N GLY A 19 -2.62 3.12 -10.59
CA GLY A 19 -3.38 3.73 -11.68
C GLY A 19 -4.45 4.69 -11.16
N ARG A 20 -5.72 4.30 -11.28
CA ARG A 20 -6.88 5.11 -10.83
C ARG A 20 -7.49 4.60 -9.53
N GLU A 21 -7.07 3.44 -9.06
CA GLU A 21 -7.60 2.82 -7.86
C GLU A 21 -6.73 3.23 -6.67
N THR A 22 -7.34 3.34 -5.49
CA THR A 22 -6.63 3.67 -4.26
C THR A 22 -7.23 2.87 -3.12
N ILE A 23 -6.36 2.31 -2.29
CA ILE A 23 -6.72 1.68 -1.02
C ILE A 23 -5.97 2.43 0.06
N ASP A 24 -6.68 3.16 0.91
CA ASP A 24 -6.06 3.89 2.01
C ASP A 24 -6.11 3.11 3.33
N ALA A 25 -5.50 3.67 4.38
CA ALA A 25 -5.50 3.04 5.70
C ALA A 25 -6.91 2.98 6.34
N ALA A 26 -7.83 3.86 5.94
CA ALA A 26 -9.20 3.88 6.43
C ALA A 26 -10.05 2.78 5.78
N ASP A 27 -9.83 2.47 4.50
CA ASP A 27 -10.43 1.33 3.81
C ASP A 27 -10.11 0.02 4.54
N ILE A 28 -8.82 -0.19 4.84
CA ILE A 28 -8.36 -1.39 5.54
C ILE A 28 -8.89 -1.42 6.97
N ALA A 29 -8.89 -0.28 7.67
CA ALA A 29 -9.44 -0.19 9.01
C ALA A 29 -10.92 -0.57 9.05
N ARG A 30 -11.71 -0.12 8.07
CA ARG A 30 -13.12 -0.48 7.90
C ARG A 30 -13.30 -1.97 7.67
N TRP A 31 -12.47 -2.61 6.84
CA TRP A 31 -12.53 -4.06 6.62
C TRP A 31 -12.14 -4.86 7.87
N ALA A 32 -11.17 -4.35 8.63
CA ALA A 32 -10.65 -5.00 9.83
C ALA A 32 -11.44 -4.67 11.12
N GLY A 33 -12.43 -3.77 11.05
CA GLY A 33 -13.22 -3.34 12.21
C GLY A 33 -12.41 -2.55 13.25
N THR A 34 -11.45 -1.72 12.80
CA THR A 34 -10.58 -0.90 13.66
C THR A 34 -10.45 0.54 13.13
N ILE A 35 -9.45 1.29 13.60
CA ILE A 35 -9.13 2.66 13.19
C ILE A 35 -7.84 2.71 12.32
N PRO A 36 -7.65 3.74 11.48
CA PRO A 36 -6.48 3.85 10.60
C PRO A 36 -5.14 3.77 11.33
N TYR A 37 -5.06 4.35 12.54
CA TYR A 37 -3.83 4.34 13.34
C TYR A 37 -3.37 2.93 13.72
N GLU A 38 -4.30 2.00 13.97
CA GLU A 38 -3.94 0.60 14.24
C GLU A 38 -3.38 -0.09 12.99
N ILE A 39 -3.87 0.26 11.80
CA ILE A 39 -3.33 -0.30 10.55
C ILE A 39 -1.88 0.15 10.35
N LEU A 40 -1.63 1.46 10.45
CA LEU A 40 -0.29 2.02 10.25
C LEU A 40 0.73 1.52 11.28
N THR A 41 0.31 1.38 12.56
CA THR A 41 1.20 0.93 13.64
C THR A 41 1.40 -0.59 13.67
N ARG A 42 0.52 -1.38 13.03
CA ARG A 42 0.71 -2.83 12.85
C ARG A 42 1.70 -3.21 11.76
N ILE A 43 2.18 -2.26 10.94
CA ILE A 43 3.24 -2.52 9.96
C ILE A 43 4.55 -2.81 10.69
N ALA A 44 4.83 -4.11 10.84
CA ALA A 44 5.94 -4.63 11.62
C ALA A 44 7.30 -4.16 11.10
N ARG A 45 8.30 -4.17 11.98
CA ARG A 45 9.69 -3.78 11.68
C ARG A 45 10.36 -4.56 10.53
N ARG A 46 9.84 -5.73 10.17
CA ARG A 46 10.33 -6.55 9.04
C ARG A 46 10.02 -5.98 7.66
N VAL A 47 9.11 -5.00 7.58
CA VAL A 47 8.81 -4.31 6.34
C VAL A 47 9.79 -3.16 6.20
N ASP A 48 10.63 -3.23 5.17
CA ASP A 48 11.63 -2.21 4.89
C ASP A 48 10.96 -0.87 4.57
N ARG A 49 11.51 0.21 5.14
CA ARG A 49 11.06 1.58 4.90
C ARG A 49 12.05 2.27 3.99
N VAL A 50 11.67 2.44 2.73
CA VAL A 50 12.41 3.23 1.75
C VAL A 50 11.79 4.62 1.73
N TYR A 51 12.55 5.63 2.17
CA TYR A 51 12.10 7.02 2.13
C TYR A 51 12.35 7.57 0.74
N VAL A 52 11.28 7.94 0.05
CA VAL A 52 11.33 8.68 -1.22
C VAL A 52 11.22 10.17 -0.89
N ASP A 53 12.22 10.94 -1.32
CA ASP A 53 12.15 12.39 -1.26
C ASP A 53 11.51 12.87 -2.56
N ASP A 54 10.28 13.35 -2.49
CA ASP A 54 9.53 13.85 -3.66
C ASP A 54 10.05 15.23 -4.14
N MET A 55 11.14 15.73 -3.55
CA MET A 55 11.78 17.00 -3.90
C MET A 55 12.81 16.94 -5.04
N GLN A 56 12.97 15.82 -5.75
CA GLN A 56 13.96 15.73 -6.84
C GLN A 56 13.42 14.93 -8.02
N ASP A 57 12.64 15.57 -8.90
CA ASP A 57 12.51 15.22 -10.32
C ASP A 57 11.94 16.41 -11.13
N GLU A 58 12.53 17.60 -10.92
CA GLU A 58 12.44 18.74 -11.85
C GLU A 58 13.81 18.97 -12.49
N GLN A 59 14.21 18.10 -13.44
CA GLN A 59 15.34 18.33 -14.36
C GLN A 59 14.88 18.15 -15.80
#